data_AF-A0A1Y1MYE7-F1
#
_entry.id   AF-A0A1Y1MYE7-F1
#
_cell.length_a   1.000
_cell.length_b   1.000
_cell.length_c   1.000
_cell.angle_alpha   90.00
_cell.angle_beta   90.00
_cell.angle_gamma   90.00
#
_symmetry.space_group_name_H-M   'P 1'
#
loop_
_entity.id
_entity.type
_entity.pdbx_description
1 polymer ?
#
loop_
_entity_poly.entity_id
_entity_poly.type
_entity_poly.pdbx_seq_one_letter_code
_entity_poly.pdbx_strand_id
1 'polypeptide(L)'
;MIMEKLFKPDKFSSNPDSPTAQQEWLHWIRLFENFTERSEYVVKDEDQLQVLSNFLSSNVFEYINDCTTYQAAIDILKALYVKPKNLIYARHQLATRKQLSTESIDQYLTALKSLAKECHFKAVSAEQNKQDYIRDAFIAGLFSSNIRQRLLENKSLELDEAEEKARSIERAIKKK
;
A
#
# COMPACT_ATOMS: atom_id res chain seq x y z
N MET A 1 -5.07 11.42 37.80
CA MET A 1 -6.05 11.10 36.73
C MET A 1 -5.89 12.13 35.63
N ILE A 2 -5.13 11.82 34.58
CA ILE A 2 -5.01 12.70 33.41
C ILE A 2 -6.14 12.30 32.47
N MET A 3 -7.22 13.08 32.44
CA MET A 3 -8.16 13.03 31.33
C MET A 3 -7.41 13.56 30.11
N GLU A 4 -6.90 12.66 29.26
CA GLU A 4 -6.46 13.03 27.92
C GLU A 4 -7.69 13.61 27.20
N LYS A 5 -7.72 14.94 27.06
CA LYS A 5 -8.61 15.60 26.10
C LYS A 5 -8.38 14.94 24.75
N LEU A 6 -9.31 14.11 24.33
CA LEU A 6 -9.33 13.55 22.98
C LEU A 6 -9.31 14.71 22.00
N PHE A 7 -8.23 14.81 21.22
CA PHE A 7 -8.10 15.83 20.20
C PHE A 7 -9.09 15.53 19.08
N LYS A 8 -10.05 16.42 18.91
CA LYS A 8 -10.92 16.46 17.74
C LYS A 8 -10.01 16.54 16.50
N PRO A 9 -10.14 15.61 15.53
CA PRO A 9 -9.33 15.66 14.32
C PRO A 9 -9.62 16.96 13.55
N ASP A 10 -8.59 17.57 12.98
CA ASP A 10 -8.75 18.68 12.06
C ASP A 10 -9.44 18.24 10.76
N LYS A 11 -9.95 19.19 9.98
CA LYS A 11 -10.51 18.88 8.66
C LYS A 11 -9.42 18.29 7.76
N PHE A 12 -9.69 17.13 7.17
CA PHE A 12 -8.76 16.49 6.24
C PHE A 12 -8.84 17.16 4.87
N SER A 13 -7.70 17.65 4.39
CA SER A 13 -7.58 18.41 3.16
C SER A 13 -6.36 18.04 2.31
N SER A 14 -5.83 16.83 2.49
CA SER A 14 -4.62 16.39 1.79
C SER A 14 -4.87 16.22 0.29
N ASN A 15 -3.88 16.57 -0.53
CA ASN A 15 -3.90 16.32 -1.97
C ASN A 15 -3.45 14.88 -2.25
N PRO A 16 -4.25 14.05 -2.97
CA PRO A 16 -3.88 12.67 -3.33
C PRO A 16 -2.53 12.53 -4.05
N ASP A 17 -2.09 13.56 -4.78
CA ASP A 17 -0.83 13.56 -5.51
C ASP A 17 0.40 13.90 -4.65
N SER A 18 0.19 14.31 -3.39
CA SER A 18 1.28 14.64 -2.48
C SER A 18 2.11 13.40 -2.12
N PRO A 19 3.46 13.50 -2.02
CA PRO A 19 4.29 12.38 -1.56
C PRO A 19 3.98 11.95 -0.11
N THR A 20 3.37 12.83 0.69
CA THR A 20 2.97 12.56 2.09
C THR A 20 1.50 12.15 2.23
N ALA A 21 0.73 12.14 1.13
CA ALA A 21 -0.71 11.93 1.13
C ALA A 21 -1.14 10.65 1.88
N GLN A 22 -0.40 9.56 1.67
CA GLN A 22 -0.65 8.28 2.33
C GLN A 22 -0.43 8.35 3.85
N GLN A 23 0.65 9.00 4.29
CA GLN A 23 0.97 9.10 5.72
C GLN A 23 -0.03 10.02 6.44
N GLU A 24 -0.39 11.13 5.82
CA GLU A 24 -1.39 12.06 6.31
C GLU A 24 -2.76 11.39 6.45
N TRP A 25 -3.20 10.64 5.43
CA TRP A 25 -4.44 9.87 5.48
C TRP A 25 -4.43 8.83 6.59
N LEU A 26 -3.38 7.99 6.68
CA LEU A 26 -3.27 6.95 7.69
C LEU A 26 -3.25 7.50 9.12
N HIS A 27 -2.60 8.64 9.32
CA HIS A 27 -2.61 9.31 10.61
C HIS A 27 -3.99 9.88 10.94
N TRP A 28 -4.59 10.60 9.99
CA TRP A 28 -5.87 11.25 10.17
C TRP A 28 -7.01 10.25 10.41
N ILE A 29 -7.10 9.18 9.61
CA ILE A 29 -8.17 8.17 9.76
C ILE A 29 -8.10 7.50 11.12
N ARG A 30 -6.89 7.26 11.64
CA ARG A 30 -6.71 6.71 12.99
C ARG A 30 -7.18 7.68 14.07
N LEU A 31 -6.95 8.97 13.91
CA LEU A 31 -7.47 9.98 14.84
C LEU A 31 -9.00 10.07 14.76
N PHE A 32 -9.56 10.02 13.55
CA PHE A 32 -10.99 10.02 13.31
C PHE A 32 -11.68 8.80 13.93
N GLU A 33 -11.18 7.59 13.68
CA GLU A 33 -11.71 6.33 14.25
C GLU A 33 -11.68 6.37 15.80
N ASN A 34 -10.55 6.78 16.39
CA ASN A 34 -10.44 6.93 17.84
C ASN A 34 -11.42 7.97 18.42
N PHE A 35 -11.67 9.07 17.68
CA PHE A 35 -12.62 10.10 18.07
C PHE A 35 -14.05 9.57 18.03
N THR A 36 -14.42 8.85 16.97
CA THR A 36 -15.77 8.26 16.83
C THR A 36 -16.04 7.18 17.88
N GLU A 37 -15.08 6.30 18.15
CA GLU A 37 -15.23 5.19 19.11
C GLU A 37 -15.35 5.66 20.57
N ARG A 38 -14.70 6.78 20.91
CA ARG A 38 -14.63 7.30 22.29
C ARG A 38 -15.57 8.48 22.53
N SER A 39 -16.29 8.93 21.52
CA SER A 39 -17.33 9.92 21.71
C SER A 39 -18.45 9.32 22.56
N GLU A 40 -18.93 10.05 23.58
CA GLU A 40 -20.05 9.63 24.44
C GLU A 40 -21.38 9.49 23.66
N TYR A 41 -21.39 9.83 22.37
CA TYR A 41 -22.53 9.75 21.48
C TYR A 41 -22.40 8.50 20.62
N VAL A 42 -23.31 7.55 20.77
CA VAL A 42 -23.46 6.42 19.84
C VAL A 42 -23.90 7.01 18.50
N VAL A 43 -22.95 7.29 17.62
CA VAL A 43 -23.22 7.68 16.23
C VAL A 43 -23.77 6.44 15.53
N LYS A 44 -25.05 6.46 15.14
CA LYS A 44 -25.61 5.41 14.28
C LYS A 44 -24.84 5.38 12.95
N ASP A 45 -24.73 4.23 12.30
CA ASP A 45 -24.04 4.10 10.99
C ASP A 45 -24.53 5.12 9.95
N GLU A 46 -25.82 5.46 9.96
CA GLU A 46 -26.44 6.47 9.10
C GLU A 46 -25.88 7.89 9.34
N ASP A 47 -25.45 8.20 10.56
CA ASP A 47 -24.87 9.49 10.95
C ASP A 47 -23.34 9.52 10.73
N GLN A 48 -22.68 8.38 10.62
CA GLN A 48 -21.22 8.31 10.46
C GLN A 48 -20.74 8.93 9.15
N LEU A 49 -21.51 8.79 8.06
CA LEU A 49 -21.18 9.42 6.78
C LEU A 49 -21.30 10.95 6.86
N GLN A 50 -22.31 11.46 7.58
CA GLN A 50 -22.49 12.90 7.80
C GLN A 50 -21.37 13.47 8.67
N VAL A 51 -21.00 12.74 9.73
CA VAL A 51 -19.85 13.09 10.57
C VAL A 51 -18.58 13.10 9.72
N LEU A 52 -18.28 12.04 8.97
CA LEU A 52 -17.13 11.98 8.07
C LEU A 52 -17.08 13.20 7.14
N SER A 53 -18.19 13.48 6.45
CA SER A 53 -18.31 14.59 5.49
C SER A 53 -18.00 15.96 6.11
N ASN A 54 -18.42 16.19 7.36
CA ASN A 54 -18.14 17.45 8.08
C ASN A 54 -16.65 17.66 8.38
N PHE A 55 -15.88 16.57 8.49
CA PHE A 55 -14.45 16.61 8.73
C PHE A 55 -13.61 16.49 7.45
N LEU A 56 -14.23 16.47 6.27
CA LEU A 56 -13.53 16.59 4.99
C LEU A 56 -13.61 18.04 4.48
N SER A 57 -12.58 18.49 3.79
CA SER A 57 -12.67 19.72 2.99
C SER A 57 -13.40 19.46 1.67
N SER A 58 -13.91 20.53 1.05
CA SER A 58 -14.75 20.44 -0.16
C SER A 58 -14.11 19.66 -1.31
N ASN A 59 -12.79 19.81 -1.50
CA ASN A 59 -12.03 19.08 -2.52
C ASN A 59 -11.91 17.58 -2.23
N VAL A 60 -11.95 17.15 -0.98
CA VAL A 60 -11.92 15.72 -0.62
C VAL A 60 -13.33 15.13 -0.64
N PHE A 61 -14.32 15.91 -0.21
CA PHE A 61 -15.73 15.52 -0.25
C PHE A 61 -16.23 15.25 -1.68
N GLU A 62 -15.71 15.98 -2.69
CA GLU A 62 -16.05 15.77 -4.10
C GLU A 62 -15.90 14.30 -4.55
N TYR A 63 -14.91 13.57 -4.01
CA TYR A 63 -14.68 12.16 -4.34
C TYR A 63 -15.70 11.18 -3.73
N ILE A 64 -16.42 11.59 -2.68
CA ILE A 64 -17.38 10.74 -1.96
C ILE A 64 -18.81 11.27 -2.01
N ASN A 65 -19.08 12.33 -2.78
CA ASN A 65 -20.38 12.99 -2.82
C ASN A 65 -21.53 12.04 -3.23
N ASP A 66 -21.23 11.05 -4.06
CA ASP A 66 -22.20 10.06 -4.53
C ASP A 66 -22.34 8.84 -3.60
N CYS A 67 -21.55 8.78 -2.51
CA CYS A 67 -21.59 7.67 -1.56
C CYS A 67 -22.82 7.76 -0.66
N THR A 68 -23.53 6.64 -0.50
CA THR A 68 -24.67 6.53 0.42
C THR A 68 -24.31 5.88 1.75
N THR A 69 -23.12 5.27 1.86
CA THR A 69 -22.67 4.56 3.06
C THR A 69 -21.28 5.03 3.49
N TYR A 70 -21.05 4.99 4.80
CA TYR A 70 -19.74 5.29 5.38
C TYR A 70 -18.64 4.37 4.82
N GLN A 71 -18.92 3.07 4.72
CA GLN A 71 -17.96 2.09 4.21
C GLN A 71 -17.54 2.38 2.77
N ALA A 72 -18.49 2.71 1.88
CA ALA A 72 -18.17 3.05 0.49
C ALA A 72 -17.29 4.31 0.39
N ALA A 73 -17.60 5.35 1.18
CA ALA A 73 -16.80 6.56 1.23
C ALA A 73 -15.36 6.29 1.73
N ILE A 74 -15.23 5.49 2.79
CA ILE A 74 -13.91 5.10 3.33
C ILE A 74 -13.12 4.27 2.32
N ASP A 75 -13.75 3.35 1.58
CA ASP A 75 -13.05 2.54 0.59
C ASP A 75 -12.56 3.37 -0.59
N ILE A 76 -13.34 4.35 -1.06
CA ILE A 76 -12.90 5.31 -2.08
C ILE A 76 -11.73 6.14 -1.57
N LEU A 77 -11.84 6.72 -0.37
CA LEU A 77 -10.76 7.54 0.20
C LEU A 77 -9.49 6.70 0.45
N LYS A 78 -9.64 5.47 0.94
CA LYS A 78 -8.51 4.54 1.08
C LYS A 78 -7.88 4.25 -0.28
N ALA A 79 -8.65 4.00 -1.32
CA ALA A 79 -8.10 3.76 -2.66
C ALA A 79 -7.41 5.00 -3.25
N LEU A 80 -7.91 6.20 -2.92
CA LEU A 80 -7.38 7.48 -3.37
C LEU A 80 -6.03 7.82 -2.71
N TYR A 81 -5.92 7.63 -1.39
CA TYR A 81 -4.75 8.04 -0.61
C TYR A 81 -3.75 6.91 -0.33
N VAL A 82 -4.22 5.66 -0.26
CA VAL A 82 -3.37 4.48 -0.05
C VAL A 82 -3.12 3.83 -1.40
N LYS A 83 -2.03 4.23 -2.05
CA LYS A 83 -1.58 3.58 -3.28
C LYS A 83 -1.37 2.09 -2.99
N PRO A 84 -1.99 1.16 -3.76
CA PRO A 84 -1.83 -0.26 -3.53
C PRO A 84 -0.34 -0.60 -3.64
N LYS A 85 0.22 -1.14 -2.56
CA LYS A 85 1.63 -1.53 -2.54
C LYS A 85 1.86 -2.60 -3.59
N ASN A 86 2.86 -2.39 -4.43
CA ASN A 86 3.27 -3.38 -5.39
C ASN A 86 4.04 -4.49 -4.67
N LEU A 87 3.38 -5.62 -4.46
CA LEU A 87 3.93 -6.75 -3.71
C LEU A 87 5.15 -7.33 -4.41
N ILE A 88 5.13 -7.41 -5.74
CA ILE A 88 6.23 -7.92 -6.55
C ILE A 88 7.47 -7.03 -6.37
N TYR A 89 7.26 -5.70 -6.37
CA TYR A 89 8.32 -4.74 -6.12
C TYR A 89 8.88 -4.83 -4.70
N ALA A 90 8.03 -4.91 -3.67
CA ALA A 90 8.47 -5.04 -2.28
C ALA A 90 9.30 -6.33 -2.08
N ARG A 91 8.84 -7.47 -2.63
CA ARG A 91 9.58 -8.74 -2.59
C ARG A 91 10.89 -8.68 -3.36
N HIS A 92 10.90 -8.03 -4.52
CA HIS A 92 12.13 -7.80 -5.27
C HIS A 92 13.13 -6.95 -4.50
N GLN A 93 12.70 -5.88 -3.82
CA GLN A 93 13.56 -5.09 -2.95
C GLN A 93 14.16 -5.92 -1.82
N LEU A 94 13.35 -6.76 -1.15
CA LEU A 94 13.85 -7.68 -0.13
C LEU A 94 14.87 -8.67 -0.69
N ALA A 95 14.58 -9.29 -1.84
CA ALA A 95 15.43 -10.32 -2.45
C ALA A 95 16.75 -9.75 -3.01
N THR A 96 16.77 -8.49 -3.44
CA THR A 96 17.96 -7.85 -4.03
C THR A 96 18.72 -6.96 -3.05
N ARG A 97 18.21 -6.77 -1.82
CA ARG A 97 18.90 -6.01 -0.78
C ARG A 97 20.18 -6.75 -0.38
N LYS A 98 21.32 -6.06 -0.53
CA LYS A 98 22.65 -6.54 -0.12
C LYS A 98 23.22 -5.63 0.94
N GLN A 99 23.96 -6.18 1.91
CA GLN A 99 24.61 -5.39 2.96
C GLN A 99 25.57 -4.35 2.35
N LEU A 100 25.50 -3.12 2.85
CA LEU A 100 26.42 -2.05 2.43
C LEU A 100 27.75 -2.18 3.18
N SER A 101 28.85 -1.72 2.58
CA SER A 101 30.18 -1.76 3.21
C SER A 101 30.26 -0.98 4.53
N THR A 102 29.37 -0.01 4.72
CA THR A 102 29.30 0.86 5.91
C THR A 102 28.28 0.39 6.94
N GLU A 103 27.51 -0.67 6.66
CA GLU A 103 26.37 -1.09 7.46
C GLU A 103 26.73 -2.26 8.37
N SER A 104 26.37 -2.17 9.66
CA SER A 104 26.55 -3.29 10.59
C SER A 104 25.56 -4.43 10.29
N ILE A 105 25.85 -5.63 10.82
CA ILE A 105 24.97 -6.80 10.64
C ILE A 105 23.58 -6.52 11.23
N ASP A 106 23.50 -5.89 12.40
CA ASP A 106 22.23 -5.56 13.06
C ASP A 106 21.41 -4.55 12.27
N GLN A 107 22.07 -3.54 11.69
CA GLN A 107 21.42 -2.55 10.82
C GLN A 107 20.87 -3.22 9.57
N TYR A 108 21.66 -4.08 8.93
CA TYR A 108 21.24 -4.83 7.75
C TYR A 108 20.04 -5.74 8.04
N LEU A 109 20.09 -6.51 9.14
CA LEU A 109 19.00 -7.39 9.54
C LEU A 109 17.73 -6.60 9.91
N THR A 110 17.88 -5.43 10.51
CA THR A 110 16.76 -4.52 10.79
C THR A 110 16.13 -3.98 9.50
N ALA A 111 16.95 -3.61 8.52
CA ALA A 111 16.47 -3.18 7.21
C ALA A 111 15.69 -4.29 6.49
N LEU A 112 16.21 -5.53 6.50
CA LEU A 112 15.52 -6.70 5.94
C LEU A 112 14.18 -6.96 6.64
N LYS A 113 14.14 -6.91 7.98
CA LYS A 113 12.89 -7.05 8.74
C LYS A 113 11.88 -5.96 8.40
N SER A 114 12.33 -4.73 8.12
CA SER A 114 11.46 -3.64 7.70
C SER A 114 10.86 -3.90 6.31
N LEU A 115 11.68 -4.29 5.34
CA LEU A 115 11.23 -4.62 3.98
C LEU A 115 10.27 -5.82 3.96
N ALA A 116 10.51 -6.81 4.81
CA ALA A 116 9.64 -7.99 4.93
C ALA A 116 8.20 -7.64 5.36
N LYS A 117 8.00 -6.57 6.14
CA LYS A 117 6.66 -6.10 6.54
C LYS A 117 5.85 -5.60 5.34
N GLU A 118 6.52 -5.09 4.30
CA GLU A 118 5.88 -4.57 3.09
C GLU A 118 5.54 -5.66 2.08
N CYS A 119 6.13 -6.85 2.22
CA CYS A 119 5.91 -7.99 1.32
C CYS A 119 4.56 -8.69 1.57
N HIS A 120 3.87 -8.37 2.67
CA HIS A 120 2.57 -8.94 3.06
C HIS A 120 2.50 -10.47 2.90
N PHE A 121 3.45 -11.20 3.52
CA PHE A 121 3.44 -12.67 3.51
C PHE A 121 2.12 -13.22 4.08
N LYS A 122 1.51 -14.15 3.36
CA LYS A 122 0.26 -14.83 3.74
C LYS A 122 0.50 -16.32 3.90
N ALA A 123 -0.33 -16.98 4.70
CA ALA A 123 -0.38 -18.44 4.71
C ALA A 123 -0.88 -18.92 3.33
N VAL A 124 -0.05 -19.68 2.63
CA VAL A 124 -0.33 -20.22 1.30
C VAL A 124 0.04 -21.69 1.25
N SER A 125 -0.46 -22.41 0.25
CA SER A 125 -0.04 -23.80 0.01
C SER A 125 1.45 -23.86 -0.33
N ALA A 126 2.08 -25.01 -0.07
CA ALA A 126 3.47 -25.24 -0.42
C ALA A 126 3.74 -25.03 -1.93
N GLU A 127 2.77 -25.42 -2.77
CA GLU A 127 2.88 -25.22 -4.22
C GLU A 127 2.81 -23.72 -4.59
N GLN A 128 1.87 -22.96 -4.02
CA GLN A 128 1.81 -21.52 -4.28
C GLN A 128 3.10 -20.82 -3.82
N ASN A 129 3.65 -21.19 -2.66
CA ASN A 129 4.91 -20.63 -2.18
C ASN A 129 6.07 -20.95 -3.12
N LYS A 130 6.11 -22.17 -3.68
CA LYS A 130 7.11 -22.57 -4.67
C LYS A 130 7.00 -21.73 -5.95
N GLN A 131 5.79 -21.56 -6.48
CA GLN A 131 5.54 -20.74 -7.67
C GLN A 131 5.95 -19.27 -7.45
N ASP A 132 5.54 -18.71 -6.30
CA ASP A 132 5.92 -17.36 -5.86
C ASP A 132 7.44 -17.21 -5.75
N TYR A 133 8.12 -18.17 -5.14
CA TYR A 133 9.58 -18.14 -4.97
C TYR A 133 10.31 -18.21 -6.31
N ILE A 134 9.85 -19.06 -7.23
CA ILE A 134 10.40 -19.15 -8.59
C ILE A 134 10.21 -17.83 -9.33
N ARG A 135 9.02 -17.22 -9.24
CA ARG A 135 8.72 -15.92 -9.87
C ARG A 135 9.66 -14.83 -9.33
N ASP A 136 9.79 -14.75 -8.01
CA ASP A 136 10.59 -13.70 -7.37
C ASP A 136 12.09 -13.87 -7.73
N ALA A 137 12.59 -15.11 -7.76
CA ALA A 137 13.94 -15.43 -8.23
C ALA A 137 14.14 -15.14 -9.72
N PHE A 138 13.16 -15.47 -10.56
CA PHE A 138 13.17 -15.19 -12.00
C PHE A 138 13.32 -13.69 -12.24
N ILE A 139 12.47 -12.85 -11.63
CA ILE A 139 12.49 -11.39 -11.79
C ILE A 139 13.81 -10.79 -11.29
N ALA A 140 14.30 -11.22 -10.12
CA ALA A 140 15.56 -10.73 -9.55
C ALA A 140 16.78 -11.13 -10.42
N GLY A 141 16.75 -12.31 -11.03
CA GLY A 141 17.82 -12.86 -11.87
C GLY A 141 17.88 -12.33 -13.30
N LEU A 142 16.85 -11.61 -13.78
CA LEU A 142 16.84 -11.08 -15.15
C LEU A 142 17.99 -10.09 -15.41
N PHE A 143 18.76 -10.35 -16.47
CA PHE A 143 19.82 -9.46 -16.92
C PHE A 143 19.29 -8.15 -17.50
N SER A 144 18.23 -8.23 -18.32
CA SER A 144 17.61 -7.06 -18.94
C SER A 144 16.86 -6.22 -17.89
N SER A 145 17.40 -5.03 -17.61
CA SER A 145 16.76 -4.07 -16.71
C SER A 145 15.39 -3.61 -17.22
N ASN A 146 15.20 -3.53 -18.55
CA ASN A 146 13.93 -3.15 -19.16
C ASN A 146 12.84 -4.19 -18.89
N ILE A 147 13.13 -5.47 -19.13
CA ILE A 147 12.17 -6.56 -18.86
C ILE A 147 11.84 -6.58 -17.36
N ARG A 148 12.87 -6.51 -16.51
CA ARG A 148 12.68 -6.47 -15.06
C ARG A 148 11.79 -5.30 -14.63
N GLN A 149 12.05 -4.09 -15.10
CA GLN A 149 11.25 -2.91 -14.79
C GLN A 149 9.78 -3.09 -15.19
N ARG A 150 9.52 -3.59 -16.40
CA ARG A 150 8.15 -3.86 -16.87
C ARG A 150 7.42 -4.91 -16.06
N LEU A 151 8.11 -5.94 -15.57
CA LEU A 151 7.50 -6.93 -14.68
C LEU A 151 7.19 -6.31 -13.31
N LEU A 152 8.10 -5.50 -12.78
CA LEU A 152 7.94 -4.80 -11.50
C LEU A 152 6.87 -3.70 -11.52
N GLU A 153 6.41 -3.22 -12.68
CA GLU A 153 5.28 -2.28 -12.80
C GLU A 153 3.93 -2.93 -12.42
N ASN A 154 3.84 -4.27 -12.42
CA ASN A 154 2.59 -4.99 -12.14
C ASN A 154 2.32 -5.11 -10.64
N LYS A 155 1.11 -4.72 -10.20
CA LYS A 155 0.69 -4.78 -8.79
C LYS A 155 0.64 -6.22 -8.24
N SER A 156 0.16 -7.14 -9.07
CA SER A 156 0.11 -8.58 -8.85
C SER A 156 0.51 -9.28 -10.14
N LEU A 157 1.23 -10.40 -10.02
CA LEU A 157 1.71 -11.15 -11.16
C LEU A 157 1.92 -12.61 -10.75
N GLU A 158 1.33 -13.54 -11.48
CA GLU A 158 1.61 -14.97 -11.32
C GLU A 158 2.84 -15.38 -12.13
N LEU A 159 3.39 -16.57 -11.86
CA LEU A 159 4.60 -17.03 -12.56
C LEU A 159 4.38 -17.11 -14.07
N ASP A 160 3.28 -17.71 -14.50
CA ASP A 160 2.97 -17.90 -15.92
C ASP A 160 2.81 -16.55 -16.65
N GLU A 161 2.13 -15.59 -16.03
CA GLU A 161 2.00 -14.23 -16.55
C GLU A 161 3.34 -13.50 -16.63
N ALA A 162 4.22 -13.71 -15.64
CA ALA A 162 5.55 -13.12 -15.63
C ALA A 162 6.40 -13.66 -16.78
N GLU A 163 6.32 -14.96 -17.02
CA GLU A 163 7.02 -15.63 -18.11
C GLU A 163 6.53 -15.14 -19.48
N GLU A 164 5.21 -15.11 -19.70
CA GLU A 164 4.64 -14.70 -20.96
C GLU A 164 4.99 -13.23 -21.29
N LYS A 165 4.87 -12.33 -20.31
CA LYS A 165 5.26 -10.93 -20.47
C LYS A 165 6.76 -10.80 -20.75
N ALA A 166 7.61 -11.51 -20.02
CA ALA A 166 9.05 -11.48 -20.25
C ALA A 166 9.42 -11.94 -21.66
N ARG A 167 8.84 -13.06 -22.14
CA ARG A 167 9.05 -13.57 -23.50
C ARG A 167 8.51 -12.60 -24.56
N SER A 168 7.37 -11.96 -24.32
CA SER A 168 6.80 -10.97 -25.22
C SER A 168 7.75 -9.78 -25.41
N ILE A 169 8.26 -9.23 -24.30
CA ILE A 169 9.19 -8.09 -24.33
C ILE A 169 10.53 -8.50 -24.95
N GLU A 170 11.06 -9.68 -24.62
CA GLU A 170 12.32 -10.18 -25.21
C GLU A 170 12.23 -10.29 -26.73
N ARG A 171 11.12 -10.82 -27.25
CA ARG A 171 10.86 -10.91 -28.70
C ARG A 171 10.75 -9.52 -29.35
N ALA A 172 10.16 -8.55 -28.66
CA ALA A 172 10.07 -7.18 -29.16
C ALA A 172 11.45 -6.49 -29.21
N ILE A 173 12.32 -6.75 -28.24
CA ILE A 173 13.69 -6.21 -28.20
C ILE A 173 14.57 -6.84 -29.29
N LYS A 174 14.49 -8.16 -29.50
CA LYS A 174 15.26 -8.87 -30.55
C LYS A 174 14.91 -8.47 -31.99
N LYS A 175 13.76 -7.83 -32.21
CA LYS A 175 13.30 -7.35 -33.53
C LYS A 175 13.76 -5.93 -33.86
N LYS A 176 14.39 -5.22 -32.92
CA LYS A 176 15.02 -3.92 -33.13
C LYS A 176 16.52 -4.08 -33.27
#